data_AF-A0AAE3E2X2-F1
#
_entry.id   AF-A0AAE3E2X2-F1
#
_cell.length_a   1.000
_cell.length_b   1.000
_cell.length_c   1.000
_cell.angle_alpha   90.00
_cell.angle_beta   90.00
_cell.angle_gamma   90.00
#
_symmetry.space_group_name_H-M   'P 1'
#
loop_
_entity.id
_entity.type
_entity.pdbx_description
1 polymer ?
#
loop_
_entity_poly.entity_id
_entity_poly.type
_entity_poly.pdbx_seq_one_letter_code
_entity_poly.pdbx_strand_id
1 'polypeptide(L)' 'MTQTVDISKIQLTDDTLTNIQIMAPLLSKEDQCKVYGMLFGILCRIPDSQPQKTA' A
#
# COMPACT_ATOMS: atom_id res chain seq x y z
N MET A 1 -11.57 -6.36 21.22
CA MET A 1 -11.15 -4.94 21.33
C MET A 1 -10.83 -4.46 19.93
N THR A 2 -11.60 -3.53 19.37
CA THR A 2 -11.37 -2.97 18.03
C THR A 2 -10.44 -1.77 18.17
N GLN A 3 -9.15 -1.93 17.86
CA GLN A 3 -8.23 -0.79 17.79
C GLN A 3 -8.63 0.08 16.60
N THR A 4 -9.00 1.32 16.86
CA THR A 4 -9.27 2.33 15.84
C THR A 4 -7.94 2.92 15.39
N VAL A 5 -7.55 2.68 14.14
CA VAL A 5 -6.30 3.23 13.59
C VAL A 5 -6.55 4.69 13.20
N ASP A 6 -5.86 5.61 13.86
CA ASP A 6 -5.86 7.04 13.55
C ASP A 6 -4.96 7.29 12.32
N ILE A 7 -5.59 7.39 11.15
CA ILE A 7 -4.91 7.49 9.84
C ILE A 7 -4.01 8.74 9.76
N SER A 8 -4.38 9.83 10.43
CA SER A 8 -3.62 11.08 10.42
C SER A 8 -2.24 10.98 11.07
N LYS A 9 -1.96 9.90 11.80
CA LYS A 9 -0.66 9.63 12.44
C LYS A 9 0.17 8.58 11.71
N ILE A 10 -0.35 7.99 10.63
CA ILE A 10 0.38 6.99 9.85
C ILE A 10 1.51 7.70 9.11
N GLN A 11 2.75 7.38 9.46
CA GLN A 11 3.94 7.78 8.73
C GLN A 11 4.33 6.64 7.79
N LEU A 12 4.15 6.86 6.49
CA LEU A 12 4.60 5.93 5.45
C LEU A 12 6.08 6.18 5.14
N THR A 13 6.74 5.14 4.66
CA THR A 13 8.13 5.15 4.20
C THR A 13 8.19 4.99 2.67
N ASP A 14 9.39 5.03 2.10
CA ASP A 14 9.59 4.73 0.67
C ASP A 14 9.53 3.22 0.36
N ASP A 15 9.46 2.37 1.39
CA ASP A 15 9.39 0.93 1.25
C ASP A 15 7.94 0.43 1.27
N THR A 16 7.47 -0.07 0.13
CA THR A 16 6.08 -0.50 -0.05
C THR A 16 5.70 -1.66 0.88
N LEU A 17 6.63 -2.58 1.16
CA LEU A 17 6.36 -3.71 2.04
C LEU A 17 6.16 -3.25 3.50
N THR A 18 7.02 -2.34 3.97
CA THR A 18 6.93 -1.70 5.28
C THR A 18 5.62 -0.94 5.43
N ASN A 19 5.18 -0.23 4.38
CA ASN A 19 3.89 0.47 4.38
C ASN A 19 2.69 -0.48 4.53
N ILE A 20 2.72 -1.64 3.86
CA ILE A 20 1.67 -2.66 4.01
C ILE A 20 1.64 -3.20 5.44
N GLN A 21 2.80 -3.40 6.07
CA GLN A 21 2.87 -3.86 7.46
C GLN A 21 2.30 -2.83 8.44
N ILE A 22 2.56 -1.54 8.21
CA ILE A 22 2.02 -0.44 9.03
C ILE A 22 0.50 -0.34 8.87
N MET A 23 -0.02 -0.48 7.65
CA MET A 23 -1.44 -0.29 7.35
C MET A 23 -2.30 -1.54 7.61
N ALA A 24 -1.71 -2.73 7.54
CA ALA A 24 -2.40 -4.00 7.74
C ALA A 24 -1.73 -4.87 8.82
N PRO A 25 -1.61 -4.37 10.07
CA PRO A 25 -0.90 -5.08 11.14
C PRO A 25 -1.61 -6.34 11.63
N LEU A 26 -2.91 -6.48 11.32
CA LEU A 26 -3.73 -7.63 11.70
C LEU A 26 -3.65 -8.79 10.70
N LEU A 27 -3.00 -8.57 9.55
CA LEU A 27 -2.79 -9.62 8.56
C LEU A 27 -1.60 -10.49 8.94
N SER A 28 -1.69 -11.78 8.60
CA SER A 28 -0.54 -12.67 8.66
C SER A 28 0.54 -12.21 7.66
N LYS A 29 1.79 -12.61 7.89
CA LYS A 29 2.88 -12.33 6.94
C LYS A 29 2.58 -12.84 5.53
N GLU A 30 1.94 -14.00 5.43
CA GLU A 30 1.53 -14.57 4.15
C GLU A 30 0.50 -13.68 3.44
N ASP A 31 -0.49 -13.18 4.18
CA ASP A 31 -1.53 -12.33 3.61
C ASP A 31 -1.01 -10.92 3.27
N GLN A 32 -0.04 -10.39 4.02
CA GLN A 32 0.67 -9.17 3.66
C GLN A 32 1.43 -9.33 2.33
N CYS A 33 2.06 -10.50 2.09
CA CYS A 33 2.69 -10.79 0.80
C CYS A 33 1.69 -10.88 -0.35
N LYS A 34 0.48 -11.43 -0.11
CA LYS A 34 -0.59 -11.45 -1.12
C LYS A 34 -1.04 -10.03 -1.49
N VAL A 35 -1.20 -9.15 -0.50
CA VAL A 35 -1.53 -7.73 -0.73
C VAL A 35 -0.44 -7.04 -1.56
N TYR A 36 0.83 -7.28 -1.24
CA TYR A 36 1.95 -6.76 -2.02
C TYR A 36 1.91 -7.24 -3.47
N GLY A 37 1.71 -8.54 -3.70
CA GLY A 37 1.61 -9.11 -5.05
C GLY A 37 0.42 -8.57 -5.86
N MET A 38 -0.73 -8.37 -5.20
CA MET A 38 -1.90 -7.75 -5.83
C MET A 38 -1.64 -6.29 -6.23
N LEU A 39 -1.05 -5.49 -5.33
CA LEU A 39 -0.66 -4.11 -5.61
C LEU A 39 0.28 -4.04 -6.83
N PHE A 40 1.31 -4.87 -6.86
CA PHE A 40 2.24 -4.94 -7.98
C PHE A 40 1.53 -5.32 -9.28
N GLY A 41 0.67 -6.34 -9.25
CA GLY A 41 -0.09 -6.79 -10.42
C GLY A 41 -1.06 -5.73 -10.96
N ILE A 42 -1.62 -4.88 -10.09
CA ILE A 42 -2.48 -3.76 -10.49
C ILE A 42 -1.62 -2.63 -11.07
N LEU A 43 -0.62 -2.17 -10.32
CA LEU A 43 0.22 -1.02 -10.71
C LEU A 43 1.00 -1.28 -12.00
N CYS A 44 1.57 -2.47 -12.18
CA CYS A 44 2.27 -2.84 -13.42
C CYS A 44 1.34 -3.03 -14.62
N ARG A 45 0.03 -3.12 -14.40
CA ARG A 45 -0.99 -3.20 -15.46
C ARG A 45 -1.65 -1.87 -15.75
N ILE A 46 -1.43 -0.85 -14.94
CA ILE A 46 -1.82 0.51 -15.30
C ILE A 46 -0.80 0.97 -16.33
N PRO A 47 -1.15 1.10 -17.63
CA PRO A 47 -0.26 1.75 -18.57
C PRO A 47 0.05 3.14 -18.03
N ASP A 48 1.31 3.57 -18.10
CA ASP A 48 1.74 4.92 -17.69
C ASP A 48 0.82 5.95 -18.33
N SER A 49 -0.25 6.30 -17.61
CA SER A 49 -1.15 7.37 -17.98
C SER A 49 -0.38 8.58 -17.54
N GLN A 50 0.54 9.00 -18.41
CA GLN A 50 1.40 10.15 -18.25
C GLN A 50 0.60 11.27 -17.59
N PRO A 51 1.11 11.92 -16.53
CA PRO A 51 0.48 13.14 -16.06
C PRO A 51 0.49 14.11 -17.23
N GLN A 52 -0.68 14.41 -17.76
CA GLN A 52 -0.87 15.41 -18.79
C GLN A 52 -0.45 16.74 -18.18
N LYS A 53 0.83 17.10 -18.35
CA LYS A 53 1.31 18.46 -18.12
C LYS A 53 0.53 19.35 -19.07
N THR A 54 -0.48 20.03 -18.55
CA THR A 54 -1.06 21.19 -19.22
C THR A 54 0.00 22.29 -19.17
N ALA A 55 0.31 22.81 -20.36
CA ALA A 55 1.28 23.85 -20.63
C ALA A 55 0.83 25.22 -20.08
#